data_AF-A0A7S2LRZ4-F1
#
_entry.id   AF-A0A7S2LRZ4-F1
#
_cell.length_a   1.000
_cell.length_b   1.000
_cell.length_c   1.000
_cell.angle_alpha   90.00
_cell.angle_beta   90.00
_cell.angle_gamma   90.00
#
_symmetry.space_group_name_H-M   'P 1'
#
loop_
_entity.id
_entity.type
_entity.pdbx_description
1 polymer ?
#
loop_
_entity_poly.entity_id
_entity_poly.type
_entity_poly.pdbx_seq_one_letter_code
_entity_poly.pdbx_strand_id
1 'polypeptide(L)'
;DMLNFLNCLFKFGDIPAINAAIKEGIELVTLECWLGCTPQLLARIHIKSPSIRSTLHPLLIKLGAKHPQALMYPLSVLLKSPVVERKIAAESLMNSLKAHSNALVEEALLVSSELIRVAILWLELWHEGLEDASRLYFGDGNVSGMLDVLLPLHEQLEKGPVTRREVDFYESFGRDLSEAHAYVKEYIRLTTINGGVIPTQGGFARQNENGRPLHARQNAEAEAALNEAWDRYYIVFRRINKQIPGLTTLELSQVSPALQNAHKLSLGVPGTYRVDGSYVKIERFNPIVQVITSKQRPRKIVLRGSDGKDYVFLLKGHEDLRQDERVMQLFGLVNALLARDRRTKSHDLNIQRYVITPLSHHVGLVGWVPHTETIHSHIRDYRESKKIVLNMENREMMKMAPDYDFLTVLQKVEVFETALQRATGKGMDLYEVLWMKSIDSEEWLERRTKYTRSLAVMSMVGYILGLGDRHPSNLMLDQISGRVLHIDFGDCFEVAMHREKFPEKVPFRLTRMLVNAMEVSGIEGSYRSTCERTMGVLRDNRDSLVAMLEAFVHDPLISWRLLEQGKTDENATSPVVGIAQPSEA
;
A
#
# COMPACT_ATOMS: atom_id res chain seq x y z
N ASP A 1 -9.94 -19.97 -15.72
CA ASP A 1 -10.39 -21.32 -15.27
C ASP A 1 -10.20 -21.56 -13.78
N MET A 2 -8.97 -21.62 -13.25
CA MET A 2 -8.75 -21.87 -11.81
C MET A 2 -9.49 -20.89 -10.88
N LEU A 3 -9.50 -19.59 -11.22
CA LEU A 3 -10.25 -18.59 -10.43
C LEU A 3 -11.76 -18.81 -10.47
N ASN A 4 -12.31 -19.23 -11.62
CA ASN A 4 -13.73 -19.56 -11.74
C ASN A 4 -14.07 -20.81 -10.93
N PHE A 5 -13.17 -21.80 -10.91
CA PHE A 5 -13.31 -22.98 -10.06
C PHE A 5 -13.34 -22.62 -8.57
N LEU A 6 -12.45 -21.73 -8.13
CA LEU A 6 -12.47 -21.21 -6.75
C LEU A 6 -13.74 -20.43 -6.44
N ASN A 7 -14.22 -19.62 -7.37
CA ASN A 7 -15.50 -18.93 -7.22
C ASN A 7 -16.65 -19.93 -7.04
N CYS A 8 -16.66 -21.04 -7.77
CA CYS A 8 -17.65 -22.10 -7.60
C CYS A 8 -17.55 -22.75 -6.21
N LEU A 9 -16.32 -23.08 -5.75
CA LEU A 9 -16.09 -23.62 -4.41
C LEU A 9 -16.60 -22.67 -3.31
N PHE A 10 -16.31 -21.38 -3.42
CA PHE A 10 -16.68 -20.42 -2.37
C PHE A 10 -18.15 -19.98 -2.42
N LYS A 11 -18.79 -19.96 -3.60
CA LYS A 11 -20.21 -19.58 -3.74
C LYS A 11 -21.15 -20.77 -3.51
N PHE A 12 -20.77 -21.98 -3.93
CA PHE A 12 -21.67 -23.14 -3.96
C PHE A 12 -21.14 -24.38 -3.23
N GLY A 13 -19.98 -24.29 -2.57
CA GLY A 13 -19.34 -25.43 -1.91
C GLY A 13 -20.06 -25.97 -0.67
N ASP A 14 -21.12 -25.30 -0.21
CA ASP A 14 -22.03 -25.80 0.82
C ASP A 14 -23.01 -26.85 0.28
N ILE A 15 -23.25 -26.88 -1.03
CA ILE A 15 -24.12 -27.85 -1.67
C ILE A 15 -23.37 -29.20 -1.76
N PRO A 16 -23.85 -30.29 -1.11
CA PRO A 16 -23.09 -31.53 -1.00
C PRO A 16 -22.67 -32.15 -2.34
N ALA A 17 -23.56 -32.13 -3.33
CA ALA A 17 -23.29 -32.65 -4.68
C ALA A 17 -22.14 -31.88 -5.36
N ILE A 18 -22.10 -30.56 -5.20
CA ILE A 18 -21.04 -29.72 -5.76
C ILE A 18 -19.74 -29.90 -4.98
N ASN A 19 -19.79 -29.98 -3.66
CA ASN A 19 -18.61 -30.24 -2.82
C ASN A 19 -17.93 -31.57 -3.18
N ALA A 20 -18.72 -32.62 -3.41
CA ALA A 20 -18.21 -33.93 -3.83
C ALA A 20 -17.51 -33.84 -5.20
N ALA A 21 -18.16 -33.22 -6.19
CA ALA A 21 -17.56 -33.02 -7.51
C ALA A 21 -16.29 -32.17 -7.47
N ILE A 22 -16.25 -31.14 -6.62
CA ILE A 22 -15.06 -30.30 -6.44
C ILE A 22 -13.91 -31.08 -5.79
N LYS A 23 -14.20 -31.91 -4.77
CA LYS A 23 -13.17 -32.75 -4.12
C LYS A 23 -12.54 -33.71 -5.12
N GLU A 24 -13.34 -34.37 -5.94
CA GLU A 24 -12.85 -35.23 -7.01
C GLU A 24 -12.02 -34.43 -8.03
N GLY A 25 -12.53 -33.27 -8.46
CA GLY A 25 -11.83 -32.39 -9.40
C GLY A 25 -10.47 -31.88 -8.88
N ILE A 26 -10.34 -31.61 -7.59
CA ILE A 26 -9.08 -31.16 -6.99
C ILE A 26 -7.98 -32.23 -7.11
N GLU A 27 -8.32 -33.51 -6.96
CA GLU A 27 -7.35 -34.60 -7.09
C GLU A 27 -6.89 -34.81 -8.55
N LEU A 28 -7.68 -34.37 -9.53
CA LEU A 28 -7.34 -34.44 -10.96
C LEU A 28 -6.42 -33.29 -11.41
N VAL A 29 -6.40 -32.18 -10.67
CA VAL A 29 -5.61 -30.99 -11.01
C VAL A 29 -4.22 -31.07 -10.36
N THR A 30 -3.18 -30.79 -11.14
CA THR A 30 -1.81 -30.75 -10.63
C THR A 30 -1.65 -29.66 -9.56
N LEU A 31 -0.87 -29.95 -8.51
CA LEU A 31 -0.68 -29.04 -7.38
C LEU A 31 -0.12 -27.67 -7.82
N GLU A 32 0.71 -27.67 -8.86
CA GLU A 32 1.35 -26.51 -9.47
C GLU A 32 0.34 -25.46 -9.98
N CYS A 33 -0.84 -25.89 -10.46
CA CYS A 33 -1.89 -24.98 -10.93
C CYS A 33 -2.45 -24.11 -9.81
N TRP A 34 -2.39 -24.57 -8.55
CA TRP A 34 -2.90 -23.84 -7.39
C TRP A 34 -1.95 -22.75 -6.91
N LEU A 35 -0.66 -22.81 -7.26
CA LEU A 35 0.34 -21.83 -6.84
C LEU A 35 -0.06 -20.41 -7.24
N GLY A 36 -0.56 -20.23 -8.46
CA GLY A 36 -1.03 -18.93 -8.97
C GLY A 36 -2.27 -18.37 -8.27
N CYS A 37 -3.02 -19.21 -7.55
CA CYS A 37 -4.21 -18.81 -6.80
C CYS A 37 -4.01 -18.86 -5.28
N THR A 38 -2.76 -19.02 -4.83
CA THR A 38 -2.42 -19.14 -3.40
C THR A 38 -2.95 -17.97 -2.57
N PRO A 39 -2.78 -16.70 -2.99
CA PRO A 39 -3.30 -15.59 -2.20
C PRO A 39 -4.84 -15.60 -2.12
N GLN A 40 -5.56 -16.05 -3.16
CA GLN A 40 -7.03 -16.18 -3.16
C GLN A 40 -7.50 -17.27 -2.18
N LEU A 41 -6.82 -18.42 -2.16
CA LEU A 41 -7.07 -19.50 -1.21
C LEU A 41 -6.88 -19.03 0.25
N LEU A 42 -5.77 -18.33 0.50
CA LEU A 42 -5.39 -17.86 1.83
C LEU A 42 -6.28 -16.73 2.35
N ALA A 43 -6.81 -15.87 1.47
CA ALA A 43 -7.78 -14.83 1.86
C ALA A 43 -9.04 -15.42 2.53
N ARG A 44 -9.40 -16.67 2.20
CA ARG A 44 -10.57 -17.39 2.71
C ARG A 44 -10.22 -18.50 3.72
N ILE A 45 -9.01 -18.50 4.28
CA ILE A 45 -8.53 -19.56 5.21
C ILE A 45 -9.43 -19.75 6.45
N HIS A 46 -10.11 -18.69 6.88
CA HIS A 46 -10.96 -18.60 8.07
C HIS A 46 -12.45 -18.87 7.78
N ILE A 47 -12.78 -19.49 6.64
CA ILE A 47 -14.17 -19.76 6.28
C ILE A 47 -14.86 -20.66 7.32
N LYS A 48 -16.06 -20.27 7.76
CA LYS A 48 -16.80 -20.98 8.82
C LYS A 48 -17.50 -22.25 8.33
N SER A 49 -17.81 -22.34 7.04
CA SER A 49 -18.45 -23.52 6.44
C SER A 49 -17.59 -24.78 6.64
N PRO A 50 -18.11 -25.81 7.34
CA PRO A 50 -17.40 -27.08 7.51
C PRO A 50 -17.18 -27.79 6.17
N SER A 51 -18.16 -27.73 5.26
CA SER A 51 -18.10 -28.34 3.92
C SER A 51 -16.94 -27.79 3.11
N ILE A 52 -16.80 -26.46 3.04
CA ILE A 52 -15.73 -25.83 2.27
C ILE A 52 -14.37 -26.02 2.96
N ARG A 53 -14.32 -25.90 4.29
CA ARG A 53 -13.09 -26.11 5.07
C ARG A 53 -12.52 -27.52 4.90
N SER A 54 -13.40 -28.54 4.83
CA SER A 54 -13.00 -29.93 4.58
C SER A 54 -12.32 -30.16 3.22
N THR A 55 -12.43 -29.19 2.31
CA THR A 55 -11.78 -29.21 0.99
C THR A 55 -10.55 -28.30 0.97
N LEU A 56 -10.67 -27.08 1.51
CA LEU A 56 -9.64 -26.05 1.44
C LEU A 56 -8.39 -26.38 2.28
N HIS A 57 -8.57 -26.79 3.53
CA HIS A 57 -7.44 -27.03 4.45
C HIS A 57 -6.56 -28.20 3.96
N PRO A 58 -7.10 -29.37 3.56
CA PRO A 58 -6.29 -30.44 3.00
C PRO A 58 -5.51 -30.03 1.74
N LEU A 59 -6.11 -29.22 0.86
CA LEU A 59 -5.42 -28.70 -0.33
C LEU A 59 -4.23 -27.82 0.05
N LEU A 60 -4.40 -26.90 1.01
CA LEU A 60 -3.31 -26.04 1.49
C LEU A 60 -2.19 -26.84 2.18
N ILE A 61 -2.53 -27.88 2.92
CA ILE A 61 -1.54 -28.78 3.55
C ILE A 61 -0.76 -29.54 2.47
N LYS A 62 -1.45 -30.14 1.48
CA LYS A 62 -0.79 -30.82 0.34
C LYS A 62 0.12 -29.87 -0.43
N LEU A 63 -0.36 -28.66 -0.70
CA LEU A 63 0.40 -27.61 -1.39
C LEU A 63 1.65 -27.22 -0.59
N GLY A 64 1.51 -27.02 0.72
CA GLY A 64 2.62 -26.65 1.58
C GLY A 64 3.62 -27.76 1.84
N ALA A 65 3.21 -29.03 1.83
CA ALA A 65 4.13 -30.15 1.94
C ALA A 65 5.04 -30.26 0.71
N LYS A 66 4.51 -30.01 -0.50
CA LYS A 66 5.26 -30.08 -1.76
C LYS A 66 6.01 -28.78 -2.10
N HIS A 67 5.39 -27.63 -1.81
CA HIS A 67 5.87 -26.30 -2.19
C HIS A 67 5.90 -25.35 -0.97
N PRO A 68 6.64 -25.67 0.10
CA PRO A 68 6.55 -24.94 1.37
C PRO A 68 6.94 -23.46 1.21
N GLN A 69 7.99 -23.17 0.45
CA GLN A 69 8.46 -21.80 0.18
C GLN A 69 7.37 -20.87 -0.38
N ALA A 70 6.45 -21.39 -1.21
CA ALA A 70 5.37 -20.59 -1.79
C ALA A 70 4.38 -20.07 -0.75
N LEU A 71 4.25 -20.75 0.39
CA LEU A 71 3.33 -20.40 1.48
C LEU A 71 3.98 -19.61 2.62
N MET A 72 5.32 -19.61 2.72
CA MET A 72 6.01 -19.02 3.88
C MET A 72 5.70 -17.54 4.09
N TYR A 73 5.86 -16.70 3.05
CA TYR A 73 5.58 -15.27 3.18
C TYR A 73 4.08 -14.99 3.40
N PRO A 74 3.14 -15.53 2.59
CA PRO A 74 1.72 -15.29 2.80
C PRO A 74 1.20 -15.76 4.17
N LEU A 75 1.65 -16.92 4.68
CA LEU A 75 1.25 -17.41 6.00
C LEU A 75 1.86 -16.57 7.12
N SER A 76 3.10 -16.11 6.97
CA SER A 76 3.75 -15.23 7.95
C SER A 76 3.02 -13.90 8.14
N VAL A 77 2.33 -13.41 7.09
CA VAL A 77 1.45 -12.24 7.15
C VAL A 77 0.17 -12.56 7.92
N LEU A 78 -0.47 -13.70 7.61
CA LEU A 78 -1.72 -14.10 8.26
C LEU A 78 -1.58 -14.31 9.76
N LEU A 79 -0.42 -14.80 10.23
CA LEU A 79 -0.10 -14.93 11.66
C LEU A 79 -0.07 -13.58 12.41
N LYS A 80 0.15 -12.48 11.68
CA LYS A 80 0.16 -11.10 12.19
C LYS A 80 -1.12 -10.34 11.84
N SER A 81 -2.19 -11.06 11.50
CA SER A 81 -3.49 -10.47 11.21
C SER A 81 -4.17 -9.99 12.50
N PRO A 82 -4.84 -8.83 12.51
CA PRO A 82 -5.67 -8.42 13.63
C PRO A 82 -6.94 -9.29 13.78
N VAL A 83 -7.32 -10.03 12.74
CA VAL A 83 -8.47 -10.93 12.77
C VAL A 83 -8.09 -12.26 13.43
N VAL A 84 -8.64 -12.49 14.62
CA VAL A 84 -8.28 -13.64 15.48
C VAL A 84 -8.52 -14.98 14.78
N GLU A 85 -9.63 -15.15 14.07
CA GLU A 85 -9.95 -16.42 13.39
C GLU A 85 -8.96 -16.73 12.25
N ARG A 86 -8.47 -15.69 11.56
CA ARG A 86 -7.44 -15.85 10.52
C ARG A 86 -6.13 -16.30 11.13
N LYS A 87 -5.75 -15.69 12.25
CA LYS A 87 -4.53 -16.05 12.98
C LYS A 87 -4.56 -17.50 13.44
N ILE A 88 -5.65 -17.95 14.08
CA ILE A 88 -5.80 -19.34 14.54
C ILE A 88 -5.71 -20.34 13.39
N ALA A 89 -6.37 -20.06 12.26
CA ALA A 89 -6.32 -20.95 11.10
C ALA A 89 -4.91 -21.01 10.46
N ALA A 90 -4.21 -19.88 10.41
CA ALA A 90 -2.83 -19.81 9.94
C ALA A 90 -1.85 -20.52 10.90
N GLU A 91 -2.03 -20.39 12.21
CA GLU A 91 -1.25 -21.11 13.22
C GLU A 91 -1.41 -22.62 13.07
N SER A 92 -2.64 -23.10 12.91
CA SER A 92 -2.90 -24.53 12.67
C SER A 92 -2.17 -25.04 11.43
N LEU A 93 -2.24 -24.32 10.30
CA LEU A 93 -1.57 -24.72 9.07
C LEU A 93 -0.05 -24.65 9.21
N MET A 94 0.48 -23.61 9.84
CA MET A 94 1.92 -23.46 10.08
C MET A 94 2.46 -24.59 10.96
N ASN A 95 1.73 -25.00 12.00
CA ASN A 95 2.10 -26.13 12.85
C ASN A 95 2.12 -27.45 12.07
N SER A 96 1.17 -27.68 11.15
CA SER A 96 1.22 -28.84 10.25
C SER A 96 2.43 -28.79 9.29
N LEU A 97 2.85 -27.60 8.88
CA LEU A 97 4.03 -27.42 8.02
C LEU A 97 5.35 -27.56 8.79
N LYS A 98 5.40 -27.23 10.09
CA LYS A 98 6.58 -27.46 10.94
C LYS A 98 6.99 -28.93 10.96
N ALA A 99 6.04 -29.86 10.88
CA ALA A 99 6.33 -31.30 10.79
C ALA A 99 7.14 -31.68 9.53
N HIS A 100 7.02 -30.90 8.45
CA HIS A 100 7.68 -31.17 7.17
C HIS A 100 8.90 -30.28 6.92
N SER A 101 8.87 -29.03 7.39
CA SER A 101 9.85 -28.00 7.04
C SER A 101 10.09 -27.02 8.20
N ASN A 102 10.41 -27.54 9.40
CA ASN A 102 10.60 -26.73 10.60
C ASN A 102 11.60 -25.58 10.42
N ALA A 103 12.78 -25.87 9.86
CA ALA A 103 13.82 -24.85 9.66
C ALA A 103 13.32 -23.68 8.80
N LEU A 104 12.65 -23.99 7.69
CA LEU A 104 12.13 -22.97 6.78
C LEU A 104 11.06 -22.09 7.43
N VAL A 105 10.19 -22.70 8.25
CA VAL A 105 9.16 -21.97 8.99
C VAL A 105 9.78 -21.01 10.01
N GLU A 106 10.71 -21.48 10.83
CA GLU A 106 11.38 -20.65 11.83
C GLU A 106 12.18 -19.50 11.18
N GLU A 107 12.90 -19.79 10.09
CA GLU A 107 13.60 -18.76 9.31
C GLU A 107 12.64 -17.71 8.71
N ALA A 108 11.49 -18.13 8.18
CA ALA A 108 10.49 -17.22 7.64
C ALA A 108 9.91 -16.28 8.70
N LEU A 109 9.61 -16.81 9.89
CA LEU A 109 9.08 -16.04 11.01
C LEU A 109 10.11 -15.05 11.55
N LEU A 110 11.36 -15.48 11.68
CA LEU A 110 12.48 -14.63 12.07
C LEU A 110 12.65 -13.47 11.08
N VAL A 111 12.82 -13.79 9.79
CA VAL A 111 13.07 -12.79 8.75
C VAL A 111 11.90 -11.82 8.65
N SER A 112 10.65 -12.30 8.69
CA SER A 112 9.48 -11.44 8.63
C SER A 112 9.40 -10.48 9.82
N SER A 113 9.61 -10.97 11.04
CA SER A 113 9.51 -10.15 12.26
C SER A 113 10.61 -9.10 12.35
N GLU A 114 11.83 -9.47 11.96
CA GLU A 114 12.97 -8.57 12.01
C GLU A 114 12.96 -7.55 10.85
N LEU A 115 12.44 -7.91 9.67
CA LEU A 115 12.20 -6.93 8.62
C LEU A 115 11.13 -5.90 9.03
N ILE A 116 10.10 -6.31 9.78
CA ILE A 116 9.12 -5.36 10.35
C ILE A 116 9.81 -4.39 11.32
N ARG A 117 10.69 -4.89 12.18
CA ARG A 117 11.48 -4.06 13.11
C ARG A 117 12.38 -3.06 12.36
N VAL A 118 13.01 -3.48 11.26
CA VAL A 118 13.83 -2.59 10.41
C VAL A 118 12.97 -1.57 9.65
N ALA A 119 11.72 -1.90 9.34
CA ALA A 119 10.82 -1.03 8.58
C ALA A 119 10.39 0.21 9.35
N ILE A 120 10.16 0.06 10.66
CA ILE A 120 9.59 1.09 11.53
C ILE A 120 10.37 1.09 12.85
N LEU A 121 11.22 2.10 13.04
CA LEU A 121 12.00 2.23 14.27
C LEU A 121 11.13 2.79 15.40
N TRP A 122 11.48 2.53 16.67
CA TRP A 122 10.79 3.15 17.83
C TRP A 122 10.75 4.68 17.73
N LEU A 123 11.82 5.30 17.24
CA LEU A 123 11.87 6.75 17.02
C LEU A 123 10.74 7.24 16.09
N GLU A 124 10.46 6.50 15.01
CA GLU A 124 9.44 6.85 14.03
C GLU A 124 8.05 6.49 14.53
N LEU A 125 7.91 5.34 15.18
CA LEU A 125 6.66 4.88 15.78
C LEU A 125 6.15 5.87 16.84
N TRP A 126 7.04 6.36 17.71
CA TRP A 126 6.71 7.39 18.69
C TRP A 126 6.46 8.76 18.05
N HIS A 127 7.16 9.11 16.96
CA HIS A 127 6.90 10.37 16.25
C HIS A 127 5.50 10.42 15.66
N GLU A 128 5.12 9.41 14.88
CA GLU A 128 3.81 9.32 14.25
C GLU A 128 2.71 9.14 15.29
N GLY A 129 2.91 8.24 16.26
CA GLY A 129 1.93 7.99 17.31
C GLY A 129 1.62 9.25 18.15
N LEU A 130 2.64 10.06 18.46
CA LEU A 130 2.43 11.34 19.15
C LEU A 130 1.74 12.40 18.25
N GLU A 131 2.05 12.42 16.95
CA GLU A 131 1.39 13.31 15.99
C GLU A 131 -0.10 12.97 15.82
N ASP A 132 -0.43 11.69 15.68
CA ASP A 132 -1.81 11.19 15.59
C ASP A 132 -2.58 11.40 16.89
N ALA A 133 -1.98 11.05 18.03
CA ALA A 133 -2.60 11.28 19.34
C ALA A 133 -2.86 12.78 19.60
N SER A 134 -1.96 13.65 19.15
CA SER A 134 -2.11 15.11 19.28
C SER A 134 -3.27 15.63 18.44
N ARG A 135 -3.43 15.14 17.20
CA ARG A 135 -4.57 15.48 16.34
C ARG A 135 -5.89 15.06 16.97
N LEU A 136 -5.97 13.84 17.49
CA LEU A 136 -7.17 13.31 18.14
C LEU A 136 -7.54 14.12 19.38
N TYR A 137 -6.56 14.49 20.21
CA TYR A 137 -6.81 15.23 21.44
C TYR A 137 -7.11 16.72 21.19
N PHE A 138 -6.22 17.44 20.53
CA PHE A 138 -6.34 18.90 20.35
C PHE A 138 -7.22 19.30 19.18
N GLY A 139 -7.32 18.47 18.14
CA GLY A 139 -8.16 18.72 16.96
C GLY A 139 -9.60 18.26 17.18
N ASP A 140 -9.77 16.98 17.51
CA ASP A 140 -11.09 16.33 17.53
C ASP A 140 -11.70 16.24 18.94
N GLY A 141 -10.95 16.56 20.00
CA GLY A 141 -11.39 16.36 21.39
C GLY A 141 -11.61 14.89 21.78
N ASN A 142 -11.05 13.96 21.01
CA ASN A 142 -11.23 12.52 21.16
C ASN A 142 -10.14 11.89 22.05
N VAL A 143 -10.37 11.93 23.37
CA VAL A 143 -9.45 11.36 24.35
C VAL A 143 -9.37 9.84 24.26
N SER A 144 -10.48 9.15 24.00
CA SER A 144 -10.48 7.68 23.88
C SER A 144 -9.58 7.23 22.73
N GLY A 145 -9.73 7.85 21.55
CA GLY A 145 -8.89 7.55 20.40
C GLY A 145 -7.41 7.87 20.67
N MET A 146 -7.11 8.96 21.37
CA MET A 146 -5.75 9.27 21.80
C MET A 146 -5.16 8.16 22.69
N LEU A 147 -5.92 7.63 23.65
CA LEU A 147 -5.48 6.52 24.50
C LEU A 147 -5.26 5.23 23.70
N ASP A 148 -6.15 4.93 22.76
CA ASP A 148 -6.04 3.76 21.88
C ASP A 148 -4.74 3.78 21.04
N VAL A 149 -4.22 4.98 20.73
CA VAL A 149 -2.93 5.16 20.04
C VAL A 149 -1.75 5.05 21.01
N LEU A 150 -1.80 5.71 22.18
CA LEU A 150 -0.64 5.81 23.09
C LEU A 150 -0.40 4.54 23.93
N LEU A 151 -1.45 3.87 24.39
CA LEU A 151 -1.33 2.72 25.30
C LEU A 151 -0.54 1.55 24.69
N PRO A 152 -0.76 1.14 23.42
CA PRO A 152 0.05 0.11 22.79
C PRO A 152 1.54 0.47 22.68
N LEU A 153 1.87 1.75 22.48
CA LEU A 153 3.25 2.23 22.42
C LEU A 153 3.95 2.10 23.77
N HIS A 154 3.25 2.44 24.85
CA HIS A 154 3.76 2.24 26.19
C HIS A 154 3.89 0.76 26.56
N GLU A 155 2.93 -0.09 26.18
CA GLU A 155 3.03 -1.53 26.38
C GLU A 155 4.27 -2.10 25.67
N GLN A 156 4.59 -1.59 24.48
CA GLN A 156 5.82 -1.94 23.79
C GLN A 156 7.07 -1.46 24.52
N LEU A 157 7.06 -0.24 25.06
CA LEU A 157 8.18 0.32 25.82
C LEU A 157 8.43 -0.46 27.13
N GLU A 158 7.35 -0.88 27.82
CA GLU A 158 7.39 -1.67 29.06
C GLU A 158 7.97 -3.08 28.85
N LYS A 159 7.84 -3.67 27.64
CA LYS A 159 8.52 -4.94 27.28
C LYS A 159 10.04 -4.83 27.25
N GLY A 160 10.57 -3.62 27.19
CA GLY A 160 12.00 -3.32 27.21
C GLY A 160 12.67 -3.41 25.82
N PRO A 161 13.84 -2.76 25.67
CA PRO A 161 14.58 -2.74 24.41
C PRO A 161 15.28 -4.08 24.14
N VAL A 162 15.26 -4.52 22.88
CA VAL A 162 15.90 -5.76 22.41
C VAL A 162 17.16 -5.48 21.59
N THR A 163 17.20 -4.34 20.88
CA THR A 163 18.29 -3.99 19.97
C THR A 163 19.08 -2.78 20.45
N ARG A 164 20.29 -2.58 19.94
CA ARG A 164 21.14 -1.46 20.37
C ARG A 164 20.45 -0.12 20.14
N ARG A 165 19.76 0.05 19.00
CA ARG A 165 18.99 1.27 18.72
C ARG A 165 17.81 1.48 19.66
N GLU A 166 17.13 0.41 20.06
CA GLU A 166 16.05 0.48 21.04
C GLU A 166 16.60 0.85 22.42
N VAL A 167 17.78 0.33 22.79
CA VAL A 167 18.49 0.72 24.03
C VAL A 167 18.83 2.22 24.00
N ASP A 168 19.44 2.71 22.93
CA ASP A 168 19.81 4.11 22.80
C ASP A 168 18.55 5.03 22.87
N PHE A 169 17.42 4.59 22.29
CA PHE A 169 16.13 5.28 22.40
C PHE A 169 15.62 5.29 23.85
N TYR A 170 15.62 4.13 24.51
CA TYR A 170 15.16 3.99 25.88
C TYR A 170 15.98 4.83 26.85
N GLU A 171 17.31 4.86 26.70
CA GLU A 171 18.20 5.72 27.48
C GLU A 171 17.94 7.22 27.24
N SER A 172 17.56 7.60 26.02
CA SER A 172 17.35 9.00 25.63
C SER A 172 15.98 9.57 26.01
N PHE A 173 14.93 8.74 25.96
CA PHE A 173 13.52 9.16 26.05
C PHE A 173 12.67 8.32 27.03
N GLY A 174 13.12 7.13 27.41
CA GLY A 174 12.31 6.16 28.17
C GLY A 174 11.85 6.69 29.53
N ARG A 175 12.67 7.51 30.21
CA ARG A 175 12.28 8.17 31.46
C ARG A 175 11.12 9.14 31.26
N ASP A 176 11.24 10.09 30.33
CA ASP A 176 10.20 11.09 30.06
C ASP A 176 8.89 10.42 29.62
N LEU A 177 8.98 9.37 28.79
CA LEU A 177 7.82 8.61 28.33
C LEU A 177 7.16 7.81 29.48
N SER A 178 7.95 7.22 30.37
CA SER A 178 7.42 6.49 31.54
C SER A 178 6.75 7.44 32.55
N GLU A 179 7.34 8.63 32.77
CA GLU A 179 6.72 9.68 33.59
C GLU A 179 5.40 10.14 32.96
N ALA A 180 5.36 10.37 31.64
CA ALA A 180 4.13 10.68 30.92
C ALA A 180 3.07 9.56 31.04
N HIS A 181 3.49 8.29 30.95
CA HIS A 181 2.59 7.14 31.11
C HIS A 181 1.97 7.08 32.51
N ALA A 182 2.73 7.42 33.55
CA ALA A 182 2.21 7.46 34.91
C ALA A 182 1.05 8.46 35.07
N TYR A 183 1.17 9.64 34.45
CA TYR A 183 0.09 10.61 34.40
C TYR A 183 -1.11 10.15 33.58
N VAL A 184 -0.89 9.45 32.46
CA VAL A 184 -1.98 8.83 31.68
C VAL A 184 -2.70 7.76 32.50
N LYS A 185 -1.98 6.91 33.24
CA LYS A 185 -2.57 5.91 34.15
C LYS A 185 -3.39 6.60 35.25
N GLU A 186 -2.91 7.71 35.78
CA GLU A 186 -3.63 8.50 36.79
C GLU A 186 -4.92 9.12 36.21
N TYR A 187 -4.87 9.67 34.99
CA TYR A 187 -6.07 10.13 34.28
C TYR A 187 -7.11 9.01 34.14
N ILE A 188 -6.70 7.83 33.68
CA ILE A 188 -7.61 6.67 33.53
C ILE A 188 -8.19 6.28 34.90
N ARG A 189 -7.39 6.27 35.96
CA ARG A 189 -7.83 5.96 37.32
C ARG A 189 -8.88 6.94 37.83
N LEU A 190 -8.73 8.24 37.53
CA LEU A 190 -9.65 9.30 37.96
C LEU A 190 -10.95 9.34 37.15
N THR A 191 -10.93 8.89 35.89
CA THR A 191 -12.05 8.98 34.93
C THR A 191 -12.85 7.70 34.76
N THR A 192 -12.35 6.57 35.28
CA THR A 192 -13.05 5.28 35.19
C THR A 192 -14.02 5.09 36.36
N ILE A 193 -15.33 5.10 36.08
CA ILE A 193 -16.38 4.68 37.02
C ILE A 193 -17.14 3.52 36.38
N ASN A 194 -17.22 2.36 37.04
CA ASN A 194 -17.89 1.14 36.54
C ASN A 194 -17.40 0.60 35.18
N GLY A 195 -16.12 0.79 34.85
CA GLY A 195 -15.49 0.18 33.66
C GLY A 195 -15.66 0.94 32.35
N GLY A 196 -16.28 2.13 32.36
CA GLY A 196 -16.27 3.06 31.23
C GLY A 196 -15.44 4.30 31.54
N VAL A 197 -14.56 4.70 30.61
CA VAL A 197 -13.87 6.00 30.66
C VAL A 197 -14.92 7.08 30.38
N ILE A 198 -15.18 7.97 31.33
CA ILE A 198 -16.04 9.12 31.07
C ILE A 198 -15.24 10.07 30.18
N PRO A 199 -15.67 10.36 28.93
CA PRO A 199 -15.02 11.37 28.14
C PRO A 199 -15.19 12.70 28.87
N THR A 200 -14.09 13.30 29.30
CA THR A 200 -14.04 14.75 29.49
C THR A 200 -14.18 15.36 28.10
N GLN A 201 -15.41 15.44 27.59
CA GLN A 201 -15.69 16.16 26.34
C GLN A 201 -15.18 17.58 26.53
N GLY A 202 -14.25 17.98 25.66
CA GLY A 202 -13.54 19.25 25.75
C GLY A 202 -14.41 20.39 26.26
N GLY A 203 -14.09 20.86 27.47
CA GLY A 203 -14.52 22.17 27.96
C GLY A 203 -15.99 22.38 28.34
N PHE A 204 -16.87 21.38 28.37
CA PHE A 204 -18.25 21.58 28.87
C PHE A 204 -18.69 20.50 29.86
N ALA A 205 -18.66 20.87 31.14
CA ALA A 205 -19.07 20.01 32.25
C ALA A 205 -20.53 19.57 32.15
N ARG A 206 -20.82 18.29 32.46
CA ARG A 206 -22.19 17.82 32.68
C ARG A 206 -22.80 18.58 33.86
N GLN A 207 -23.81 19.39 33.57
CA GLN A 207 -24.58 20.13 34.56
C GLN A 207 -25.74 19.26 35.08
N ASN A 208 -25.98 19.30 36.39
CA ASN A 208 -27.21 18.76 36.98
C ASN A 208 -28.44 19.58 36.57
N GLU A 209 -29.65 19.11 36.92
CA GLU A 209 -30.93 19.86 36.82
C GLU A 209 -30.89 21.27 37.45
N ASN A 210 -29.87 21.56 38.28
CA ASN A 210 -29.61 22.86 38.92
C ASN A 210 -28.37 23.61 38.39
N GLY A 211 -27.81 23.24 37.22
CA GLY A 211 -26.69 23.96 36.59
C GLY A 211 -25.31 23.79 37.26
N ARG A 212 -25.18 22.92 38.28
CA ARG A 212 -23.90 22.66 38.98
C ARG A 212 -23.18 21.44 38.40
N PRO A 213 -21.86 21.53 38.15
CA PRO A 213 -21.07 20.41 37.64
C PRO A 213 -20.92 19.30 38.69
N LEU A 214 -21.39 18.09 38.38
CA LEU A 214 -21.12 16.90 39.17
C LEU A 214 -19.62 16.52 39.01
N HIS A 215 -18.91 16.20 40.11
CA HIS A 215 -17.49 15.79 40.10
C HIS A 215 -16.45 16.81 39.58
N ALA A 216 -16.71 18.12 39.71
CA ALA A 216 -15.83 19.18 39.19
C ALA A 216 -14.35 19.08 39.63
N ARG A 217 -14.10 18.68 40.89
CA ARG A 217 -12.73 18.55 41.43
C ARG A 217 -11.96 17.37 40.81
N GLN A 218 -12.62 16.22 40.65
CA GLN A 218 -12.00 15.03 40.05
C GLN A 218 -11.70 15.24 38.56
N ASN A 219 -12.59 15.92 37.84
CA ASN A 219 -12.37 16.26 36.44
C ASN A 219 -11.20 17.24 36.28
N ALA A 220 -11.08 18.25 37.14
CA ALA A 220 -9.95 19.17 37.13
C ALA A 220 -8.61 18.48 37.45
N GLU A 221 -8.61 17.54 38.40
CA GLU A 221 -7.44 16.72 38.73
C GLU A 221 -7.05 15.79 37.56
N ALA A 222 -8.03 15.23 36.84
CA ALA A 222 -7.78 14.42 35.64
C ALA A 222 -7.21 15.26 34.49
N GLU A 223 -7.80 16.42 34.18
CA GLU A 223 -7.29 17.33 33.15
C GLU A 223 -5.87 17.81 33.46
N ALA A 224 -5.56 18.10 34.73
CA ALA A 224 -4.21 18.46 35.16
C ALA A 224 -3.20 17.32 34.89
N ALA A 225 -3.56 16.07 35.21
CA ALA A 225 -2.71 14.91 34.90
C ALA A 225 -2.46 14.77 33.39
N LEU A 226 -3.48 14.96 32.57
CA LEU A 226 -3.33 14.85 31.11
C LEU A 226 -2.46 15.98 30.52
N ASN A 227 -2.57 17.20 31.06
CA ASN A 227 -1.69 18.32 30.67
C ASN A 227 -0.22 18.02 31.01
N GLU A 228 0.06 17.49 32.21
CA GLU A 228 1.41 17.08 32.59
C GLU A 228 1.96 15.97 31.67
N ALA A 229 1.13 15.01 31.27
CA ALA A 229 1.52 14.00 30.29
C ALA A 229 1.90 14.63 28.94
N TRP A 230 1.08 15.57 28.45
CA TRP A 230 1.32 16.25 27.17
C TRP A 230 2.56 17.14 27.17
N ASP A 231 2.90 17.78 28.28
CA ASP A 231 4.14 18.55 28.39
C ASP A 231 5.37 17.65 28.17
N ARG A 232 5.36 16.45 28.74
CA ARG A 232 6.41 15.44 28.54
C ARG A 232 6.43 14.91 27.12
N TYR A 233 5.27 14.53 26.57
CA TYR A 233 5.17 14.09 25.18
C TYR A 233 5.68 15.15 24.19
N TYR A 234 5.36 16.42 24.41
CA TYR A 234 5.80 17.49 23.53
C TYR A 234 7.31 17.74 23.59
N ILE A 235 7.94 17.58 24.76
CA ILE A 235 9.40 17.62 24.90
C ILE A 235 10.04 16.48 24.09
N VAL A 236 9.54 15.27 24.25
CA VAL A 236 10.04 14.09 23.51
C VAL A 236 9.82 14.28 22.01
N PHE A 237 8.61 14.63 21.58
CA PHE A 237 8.26 14.87 20.18
C PHE A 237 9.19 15.90 19.51
N ARG A 238 9.45 17.05 20.17
CA ARG A 238 10.37 18.07 19.64
C ARG A 238 11.80 17.55 19.49
N ARG A 239 12.29 16.73 20.42
CA ARG A 239 13.63 16.13 20.33
C ARG A 239 13.69 15.09 19.21
N ILE A 240 12.67 14.25 19.09
CA ILE A 240 12.55 13.24 18.03
C ILE A 240 12.51 13.91 16.64
N ASN A 241 11.68 14.94 16.48
CA ASN A 241 11.52 15.65 15.20
C ASN A 241 12.85 16.27 14.70
N LYS A 242 13.77 16.62 15.61
CA LYS A 242 15.13 17.08 15.25
C LYS A 242 16.05 15.95 14.78
N GLN A 243 15.85 14.72 15.26
CA GLN A 243 16.70 13.58 14.93
C GLN A 243 16.29 12.87 13.64
N ILE A 244 14.99 12.84 13.30
CA ILE A 244 14.45 12.13 12.14
C ILE A 244 15.13 12.50 10.80
N PRO A 245 15.36 13.79 10.46
CA PRO A 245 16.02 14.14 9.20
C PRO A 245 17.45 13.60 9.07
N GLY A 246 18.11 13.29 10.19
CA GLY A 246 19.46 12.73 10.22
C GLY A 246 19.53 11.23 9.93
N LEU A 247 18.39 10.53 9.86
CA LEU A 247 18.32 9.08 9.60
C LEU A 247 18.43 8.77 8.11
N THR A 248 19.63 8.86 7.54
CA THR A 248 19.89 8.57 6.11
C THR A 248 20.37 7.13 5.88
N THR A 249 21.03 6.54 6.86
CA THR A 249 21.61 5.20 6.79
C THR A 249 21.43 4.48 8.11
N LEU A 250 21.11 3.18 8.04
CA LEU A 250 20.95 2.29 9.19
C LEU A 250 21.95 1.14 9.10
N GLU A 251 22.64 0.87 10.21
CA GLU A 251 23.46 -0.33 10.36
C GLU A 251 22.61 -1.46 10.92
N LEU A 252 22.56 -2.58 10.20
CA LEU A 252 21.75 -3.73 10.56
C LEU A 252 22.21 -4.36 11.88
N SER A 253 23.51 -4.29 12.21
CA SER A 253 24.03 -4.71 13.52
C SER A 253 23.40 -3.98 14.71
N GLN A 254 22.96 -2.72 14.51
CA GLN A 254 22.37 -1.91 15.57
C GLN A 254 20.83 -2.06 15.64
N VAL A 255 20.20 -2.30 14.49
CA VAL A 255 18.72 -2.36 14.34
C VAL A 255 18.18 -3.79 14.38
N SER A 256 18.89 -4.76 13.81
CA SER A 256 18.52 -6.17 13.81
C SER A 256 19.77 -7.08 13.73
N PRO A 257 20.39 -7.39 14.87
CA PRO A 257 21.51 -8.33 14.93
C PRO A 257 21.16 -9.72 14.37
N ALA A 258 19.90 -10.12 14.49
CA ALA A 258 19.41 -11.40 13.98
C ALA A 258 19.51 -11.49 12.45
N LEU A 259 19.09 -10.45 11.71
CA LEU A 259 19.25 -10.43 10.25
C LEU A 259 20.71 -10.29 9.82
N GLN A 260 21.51 -9.54 10.59
CA GLN A 260 22.94 -9.40 10.33
C GLN A 260 23.67 -10.76 10.39
N ASN A 261 23.33 -11.59 11.38
CA ASN A 261 23.94 -12.89 11.61
C ASN A 261 23.25 -14.03 10.81
N ALA A 262 22.15 -13.73 10.12
CA ALA A 262 21.44 -14.70 9.30
C ALA A 262 22.22 -14.98 8.01
N HIS A 263 22.81 -16.17 7.93
CA HIS A 263 23.61 -16.61 6.80
C HIS A 263 23.11 -17.95 6.25
N LYS A 264 23.11 -18.08 4.92
CA LYS A 264 22.79 -19.31 4.17
C LYS A 264 21.45 -19.93 4.60
N LEU A 265 20.41 -19.10 4.64
CA LEU A 265 19.06 -19.52 5.00
C LEU A 265 18.51 -20.52 3.97
N SER A 266 17.67 -21.44 4.43
CA SER A 266 16.85 -22.28 3.55
C SER A 266 15.71 -21.48 2.89
N LEU A 267 15.32 -20.35 3.49
CA LEU A 267 14.35 -19.39 2.99
C LEU A 267 14.77 -18.76 1.66
N GLY A 268 13.84 -18.75 0.71
CA GLY A 268 14.03 -18.13 -0.60
C GLY A 268 13.92 -16.61 -0.58
N VAL A 269 14.70 -15.97 -1.46
CA VAL A 269 14.58 -14.56 -1.79
C VAL A 269 13.15 -14.29 -2.30
N PRO A 270 12.44 -13.28 -1.77
CA PRO A 270 11.08 -12.96 -2.18
C PRO A 270 10.94 -12.84 -3.71
N GLY A 271 9.89 -13.45 -4.27
CA GLY A 271 9.58 -13.39 -5.71
C GLY A 271 10.46 -14.24 -6.64
N THR A 272 11.44 -14.99 -6.13
CA THR A 272 12.28 -15.88 -6.95
C THR A 272 11.72 -17.30 -7.11
N TYR A 273 10.64 -17.63 -6.40
CA TYR A 273 10.03 -18.96 -6.43
C TYR A 273 9.41 -19.28 -7.79
N ARG A 274 9.73 -20.45 -8.32
CA ARG A 274 9.24 -20.94 -9.60
C ARG A 274 8.33 -22.16 -9.42
N VAL A 275 7.50 -22.41 -10.43
CA VAL A 275 6.49 -23.49 -10.42
C VAL A 275 7.15 -24.89 -10.35
N ASP A 276 8.37 -25.02 -10.86
CA ASP A 276 9.19 -26.25 -10.77
C ASP A 276 9.75 -26.53 -9.36
N GLY A 277 9.48 -25.65 -8.40
CA GLY A 277 9.96 -25.75 -7.02
C GLY A 277 11.35 -25.16 -6.79
N SER A 278 12.03 -24.69 -7.84
CA SER A 278 13.33 -24.02 -7.70
C SER A 278 13.17 -22.57 -7.25
N TYR A 279 14.10 -22.11 -6.41
CA TYR A 279 14.16 -20.74 -5.94
C TYR A 279 15.57 -20.39 -5.47
N VAL A 280 15.88 -19.10 -5.44
CA VAL A 280 17.17 -18.59 -4.97
C VAL A 280 17.09 -18.41 -3.46
N LYS A 281 18.01 -19.00 -2.71
CA LYS A 281 18.05 -18.91 -1.25
C LYS A 281 18.72 -17.61 -0.79
N ILE A 282 18.37 -17.13 0.40
CA ILE A 282 19.01 -15.94 0.98
C ILE A 282 20.38 -16.35 1.55
N GLU A 283 21.45 -15.84 0.94
CA GLU A 283 22.81 -16.08 1.44
C GLU A 283 23.15 -15.16 2.62
N ARG A 284 22.84 -13.87 2.52
CA ARG A 284 23.03 -12.88 3.61
C ARG A 284 22.32 -11.57 3.31
N PHE A 285 22.08 -10.78 4.35
CA PHE A 285 21.63 -9.39 4.25
C PHE A 285 22.84 -8.44 4.12
N ASN A 286 22.67 -7.34 3.41
CA ASN A 286 23.66 -6.27 3.40
C ASN A 286 23.64 -5.54 4.77
N PRO A 287 24.79 -5.38 5.45
CA PRO A 287 24.87 -4.72 6.75
C PRO A 287 24.42 -3.26 6.75
N ILE A 288 24.44 -2.59 5.60
CA ILE A 288 24.09 -1.18 5.48
C ILE A 288 22.76 -1.06 4.73
N VAL A 289 21.79 -0.42 5.37
CA VAL A 289 20.46 -0.15 4.82
C VAL A 289 20.31 1.35 4.58
N GLN A 290 20.04 1.73 3.34
CA GLN A 290 19.83 3.13 2.97
C GLN A 290 18.38 3.54 3.21
N VAL A 291 18.15 4.70 3.82
CA VAL A 291 16.81 5.26 4.03
C VAL A 291 16.51 6.27 2.93
N ILE A 292 15.37 6.12 2.25
CA ILE A 292 14.95 7.06 1.20
C ILE A 292 14.26 8.26 1.84
N THR A 293 14.75 9.47 1.54
CA THR A 293 14.20 10.73 2.03
C THR A 293 12.84 11.04 1.39
N SER A 294 11.78 10.51 1.98
CA SER A 294 10.38 10.76 1.61
C SER A 294 9.50 10.81 2.87
N LYS A 295 8.20 11.08 2.73
CA LYS A 295 7.26 11.11 3.87
C LYS A 295 7.30 9.81 4.69
N GLN A 296 7.25 8.66 4.01
CA GLN A 296 7.20 7.33 4.63
C GLN A 296 8.59 6.72 4.90
N ARG A 297 9.68 7.41 4.55
CA ARG A 297 11.08 7.00 4.78
C ARG A 297 11.37 5.50 4.52
N PRO A 298 10.99 4.92 3.36
CA PRO A 298 11.16 3.50 3.12
C PRO A 298 12.64 3.12 3.05
N ARG A 299 12.94 1.86 3.40
CA ARG A 299 14.31 1.34 3.51
C ARG A 299 14.69 0.58 2.25
N LYS A 300 15.82 0.93 1.64
CA LYS A 300 16.41 0.17 0.53
C LYS A 300 17.30 -0.94 1.11
N ILE A 301 16.79 -2.17 1.07
CA ILE A 301 17.45 -3.37 1.57
C ILE A 301 18.05 -4.14 0.39
N VAL A 302 19.24 -4.70 0.60
CA VAL A 302 19.92 -5.54 -0.39
C VAL A 302 20.16 -6.92 0.20
N LEU A 303 19.76 -7.95 -0.53
CA LEU A 303 19.93 -9.36 -0.19
C LEU A 303 20.90 -10.00 -1.17
N ARG A 304 21.87 -10.76 -0.69
CA ARG A 304 22.69 -11.63 -1.55
C ARG A 304 21.96 -12.96 -1.72
N GLY A 305 21.70 -13.36 -2.96
CA GLY A 305 21.14 -14.66 -3.28
C GLY A 305 22.23 -15.75 -3.37
N SER A 306 21.83 -17.00 -3.18
CA SER A 306 22.70 -18.18 -3.37
C SER A 306 23.24 -18.35 -4.80
N ASP A 307 22.67 -17.61 -5.76
CA ASP A 307 23.14 -17.52 -7.15
C ASP A 307 24.25 -16.46 -7.33
N GLY A 308 24.66 -15.79 -6.25
CA GLY A 308 25.67 -14.74 -6.30
C GLY A 308 25.15 -13.42 -6.87
N LYS A 309 23.84 -13.20 -6.96
CA LYS A 309 23.27 -11.92 -7.38
C LYS A 309 22.74 -11.12 -6.19
N ASP A 310 22.77 -9.80 -6.33
CA ASP A 310 22.19 -8.88 -5.35
C ASP A 310 20.75 -8.58 -5.74
N TYR A 311 19.83 -8.82 -4.82
CA TYR A 311 18.42 -8.53 -4.94
C TYR A 311 18.08 -7.32 -4.07
N VAL A 312 17.62 -6.25 -4.72
CA VAL A 312 17.31 -4.99 -4.05
C VAL A 312 15.81 -4.89 -3.83
N PHE A 313 15.42 -4.53 -2.61
CA PHE A 313 14.03 -4.33 -2.21
C PHE A 313 13.87 -2.97 -1.54
N LEU A 314 12.70 -2.39 -1.73
CA LEU A 314 12.19 -1.27 -0.99
C LEU A 314 11.25 -1.80 0.11
N LEU A 315 11.70 -1.75 1.35
CA LEU A 315 10.90 -2.07 2.53
C LEU A 315 10.09 -0.83 2.92
N LYS A 316 8.78 -0.94 2.73
CA LYS A 316 7.82 0.10 3.08
C LYS A 316 7.16 -0.21 4.42
N GLY A 317 7.14 0.78 5.31
CA GLY A 317 6.36 0.76 6.55
C GLY A 317 5.10 1.62 6.41
N HIS A 318 4.16 1.43 7.34
CA HIS A 318 2.87 2.12 7.40
C HIS A 318 1.99 2.00 6.14
N GLU A 319 2.19 0.94 5.35
CA GLU A 319 1.48 0.74 4.07
C GLU A 319 1.07 -0.73 3.91
N ASP A 320 -0.20 -0.95 3.60
CA ASP A 320 -0.72 -2.29 3.29
C ASP A 320 -0.50 -2.62 1.80
N LEU A 321 0.51 -3.44 1.52
CA LEU A 321 0.89 -3.82 0.15
C LEU A 321 0.08 -4.99 -0.42
N ARG A 322 -0.94 -5.49 0.28
CA ARG A 322 -1.79 -6.56 -0.28
C ARG A 322 -2.56 -6.09 -1.50
N GLN A 323 -3.02 -4.85 -1.51
CA GLN A 323 -3.68 -4.26 -2.69
C GLN A 323 -2.74 -4.29 -3.89
N ASP A 324 -1.51 -3.80 -3.74
CA ASP A 324 -0.51 -3.81 -4.79
C ASP A 324 -0.14 -5.25 -5.22
N GLU A 325 -0.01 -6.21 -4.29
CA GLU A 325 0.24 -7.62 -4.61
C GLU A 325 -0.84 -8.16 -5.57
N ARG A 326 -2.12 -7.87 -5.30
CA ARG A 326 -3.22 -8.30 -6.15
C ARG A 326 -3.24 -7.56 -7.49
N VAL A 327 -2.89 -6.28 -7.53
CA VAL A 327 -2.72 -5.55 -8.79
C VAL A 327 -1.61 -6.17 -9.65
N MET A 328 -0.50 -6.61 -9.05
CA MET A 328 0.55 -7.34 -9.77
C MET A 328 0.09 -8.71 -10.29
N GLN A 329 -0.85 -9.37 -9.61
CA GLN A 329 -1.51 -10.58 -10.12
C GLN A 329 -2.41 -10.27 -11.32
N LEU A 330 -3.18 -9.18 -11.25
CA LEU A 330 -4.00 -8.69 -12.37
C LEU A 330 -3.15 -8.40 -13.59
N PHE A 331 -2.03 -7.69 -13.43
CA PHE A 331 -1.11 -7.46 -14.52
C PHE A 331 -0.51 -8.77 -15.06
N GLY A 332 -0.28 -9.76 -14.20
CA GLY A 332 0.15 -11.09 -14.62
C GLY A 332 -0.87 -11.79 -15.52
N LEU A 333 -2.15 -11.72 -15.14
CA LEU A 333 -3.25 -12.22 -15.96
C LEU A 333 -3.36 -11.46 -17.29
N VAL A 334 -3.34 -10.13 -17.25
CA VAL A 334 -3.41 -9.30 -18.46
C VAL A 334 -2.26 -9.61 -19.42
N ASN A 335 -1.03 -9.75 -18.92
CA ASN A 335 0.11 -10.13 -19.76
C ASN A 335 -0.08 -11.51 -20.42
N ALA A 336 -0.62 -12.49 -19.68
CA ALA A 336 -0.91 -13.80 -20.23
C ALA A 336 -2.01 -13.74 -21.32
N LEU A 337 -3.03 -12.91 -21.13
CA LEU A 337 -4.10 -12.69 -22.11
C LEU A 337 -3.56 -11.99 -23.37
N LEU A 338 -2.77 -10.93 -23.22
CA LEU A 338 -2.14 -10.20 -24.32
C LEU A 338 -1.15 -11.07 -25.11
N ALA A 339 -0.42 -11.97 -24.44
CA ALA A 339 0.51 -12.88 -25.11
C ALA A 339 -0.21 -14.00 -25.89
N ARG A 340 -1.42 -14.38 -25.47
CA ARG A 340 -2.22 -15.42 -26.11
C ARG A 340 -3.01 -14.91 -27.32
N ASP A 341 -3.48 -13.66 -27.29
CA ASP A 341 -4.31 -13.11 -28.36
C ASP A 341 -3.52 -12.79 -29.63
N ARG A 342 -4.06 -13.20 -30.79
CA ARG A 342 -3.38 -13.06 -32.09
C ARG A 342 -3.18 -11.60 -32.50
N ARG A 343 -4.03 -10.67 -32.06
CA ARG A 343 -3.98 -9.23 -32.41
C ARG A 343 -2.84 -8.51 -31.68
N THR A 344 -2.45 -9.01 -30.51
CA THR A 344 -1.50 -8.37 -29.59
C THR A 344 -0.16 -9.09 -29.50
N LYS A 345 -0.12 -10.41 -29.72
CA LYS A 345 1.08 -11.25 -29.60
C LYS A 345 2.30 -10.73 -30.39
N SER A 346 2.09 -10.18 -31.59
CA SER A 346 3.18 -9.68 -32.42
C SER A 346 3.68 -8.27 -32.07
N HIS A 347 3.09 -7.61 -31.08
CA HIS A 347 3.35 -6.19 -30.78
C HIS A 347 4.13 -5.98 -29.46
N ASP A 348 4.53 -7.08 -28.80
CA ASP A 348 5.27 -7.08 -27.52
C ASP A 348 4.59 -6.20 -26.44
N LEU A 349 3.27 -6.38 -26.31
CA LEU A 349 2.46 -5.69 -25.31
C LEU A 349 2.57 -6.42 -23.97
N ASN A 350 3.30 -5.82 -23.04
CA ASN A 350 3.53 -6.39 -21.72
C ASN A 350 3.59 -5.27 -20.67
N ILE A 351 2.88 -5.47 -19.57
CA ILE A 351 2.96 -4.62 -18.38
C ILE A 351 4.18 -5.04 -17.58
N GLN A 352 5.07 -4.09 -17.30
CA GLN A 352 6.20 -4.34 -16.43
C GLN A 352 5.70 -4.57 -15.00
N ARG A 353 6.00 -5.75 -14.45
CA ARG A 353 5.63 -6.13 -13.08
C ARG A 353 6.86 -6.12 -12.20
N TYR A 354 6.63 -5.97 -10.92
CA TYR A 354 7.64 -6.11 -9.88
C TYR A 354 7.13 -6.95 -8.73
N VAL A 355 8.06 -7.49 -7.94
CA VAL A 355 7.73 -8.36 -6.82
C VAL A 355 7.11 -7.53 -5.72
N ILE A 356 6.03 -8.03 -5.12
CA ILE A 356 5.45 -7.44 -3.91
C ILE A 356 5.28 -8.57 -2.92
N THR A 357 5.74 -8.36 -1.70
CA THR A 357 5.66 -9.35 -0.64
C THR A 357 5.24 -8.66 0.64
N PRO A 358 3.94 -8.70 0.97
CA PRO A 358 3.45 -8.22 2.26
C PRO A 358 4.17 -8.99 3.39
N LEU A 359 4.44 -8.30 4.51
CA LEU A 359 5.03 -8.88 5.71
C LEU A 359 4.10 -8.78 6.93
N SER A 360 3.26 -7.73 6.95
CA SER A 360 2.17 -7.53 7.90
C SER A 360 1.05 -6.71 7.22
N HIS A 361 0.08 -6.22 8.00
CA HIS A 361 -0.96 -5.31 7.52
C HIS A 361 -0.48 -3.85 7.37
N HIS A 362 0.76 -3.54 7.77
CA HIS A 362 1.37 -2.21 7.66
C HIS A 362 2.79 -2.21 7.09
N VAL A 363 3.36 -3.37 6.76
CA VAL A 363 4.73 -3.47 6.26
C VAL A 363 4.78 -4.45 5.11
N GLY A 364 5.58 -4.14 4.09
CA GLY A 364 5.92 -5.10 3.05
C GLY A 364 7.13 -4.70 2.22
N LEU A 365 7.56 -5.64 1.37
CA LEU A 365 8.67 -5.48 0.44
C LEU A 365 8.14 -5.21 -0.97
N VAL A 366 8.76 -4.24 -1.64
CA VAL A 366 8.58 -3.96 -3.06
C VAL A 366 9.91 -4.23 -3.77
N GLY A 367 9.91 -5.07 -4.79
CA GLY A 367 11.09 -5.37 -5.60
C GLY A 367 11.57 -4.11 -6.32
N TRP A 368 12.85 -3.79 -6.18
CA TRP A 368 13.44 -2.65 -6.86
C TRP A 368 13.53 -2.93 -8.36
N VAL A 369 13.02 -2.02 -9.19
CA VAL A 369 13.16 -2.13 -10.64
C VAL A 369 14.42 -1.39 -11.06
N PRO A 370 15.45 -2.09 -11.57
CA PRO A 370 16.70 -1.44 -11.97
C PRO A 370 16.47 -0.53 -13.19
N HIS A 371 17.35 0.46 -13.37
CA HIS A 371 17.34 1.37 -14.52
C HIS A 371 16.03 2.17 -14.69
N THR A 372 15.25 2.37 -13.62
CA THR A 372 14.03 3.18 -13.67
C THR A 372 14.17 4.46 -12.88
N GLU A 373 13.63 5.55 -13.43
CA GLU A 373 13.53 6.85 -12.76
C GLU A 373 12.13 7.41 -12.97
N THR A 374 11.67 8.27 -12.04
CA THR A 374 10.37 8.91 -12.17
C THR A 374 10.38 9.93 -13.31
N ILE A 375 9.24 10.08 -13.99
CA ILE A 375 9.04 11.14 -15.00
C ILE A 375 9.30 12.51 -14.35
N HIS A 376 8.95 12.70 -13.07
CA HIS A 376 9.31 13.90 -12.31
C HIS A 376 10.81 14.17 -12.29
N SER A 377 11.64 13.16 -11.94
CA SER A 377 13.11 13.31 -11.91
C SER A 377 13.65 13.67 -13.29
N HIS A 378 13.23 12.93 -14.33
CA HIS A 378 13.64 13.21 -15.69
C HIS A 378 13.34 14.65 -16.15
N ILE A 379 12.13 15.15 -15.86
CA ILE A 379 11.76 16.53 -16.19
C ILE A 379 12.57 17.54 -15.38
N ARG A 380 12.78 17.29 -14.08
CA ARG A 380 13.59 18.16 -13.22
C ARG A 380 15.01 18.28 -13.74
N ASP A 381 15.66 17.15 -13.98
CA ASP A 381 17.07 17.10 -14.38
C ASP A 381 17.24 17.72 -15.79
N TYR A 382 16.29 17.49 -16.70
CA TYR A 382 16.25 18.16 -18.00
C TYR A 382 16.11 19.68 -17.88
N ARG A 383 15.10 20.15 -17.13
CA ARG A 383 14.83 21.58 -16.97
C ARG A 383 16.00 22.30 -16.32
N GLU A 384 16.63 21.69 -15.31
CA GLU A 384 17.84 22.21 -14.68
C GLU A 384 18.97 22.36 -15.71
N SER A 385 19.23 21.35 -16.53
CA SER A 385 20.26 21.40 -17.59
C SER A 385 20.01 22.51 -18.63
N LYS A 386 18.73 22.83 -18.90
CA LYS A 386 18.32 23.88 -19.84
C LYS A 386 18.05 25.22 -19.17
N LYS A 387 18.29 25.34 -17.86
CA LYS A 387 18.01 26.54 -17.02
C LYS A 387 16.53 26.97 -17.07
N ILE A 388 15.63 26.02 -17.24
CA ILE A 388 14.18 26.20 -17.17
C ILE A 388 13.74 25.99 -15.73
N VAL A 389 12.89 26.88 -15.21
CA VAL A 389 12.34 26.75 -13.85
C VAL A 389 11.36 25.58 -13.77
N LEU A 390 11.51 24.71 -12.77
CA LEU A 390 10.71 23.48 -12.64
C LEU A 390 9.19 23.73 -12.62
N ASN A 391 8.73 24.71 -11.85
CA ASN A 391 7.31 25.04 -11.67
C ASN A 391 6.85 26.21 -12.55
N MET A 392 7.49 26.41 -13.71
CA MET A 392 7.20 27.54 -14.61
C MET A 392 5.72 27.67 -14.96
N GLU A 393 5.04 26.58 -15.31
CA GLU A 393 3.60 26.60 -15.62
C GLU A 393 2.77 27.11 -14.43
N ASN A 394 3.08 26.66 -13.22
CA ASN A 394 2.41 27.12 -12.01
C ASN A 394 2.71 28.60 -11.73
N ARG A 395 3.96 29.05 -11.94
CA ARG A 395 4.32 30.47 -11.78
C ARG A 395 3.57 31.37 -12.76
N GLU A 396 3.40 30.96 -14.01
CA GLU A 396 2.62 31.73 -14.98
C GLU A 396 1.12 31.76 -14.62
N MET A 397 0.56 30.66 -14.12
CA MET A 397 -0.82 30.64 -13.60
C MET A 397 -1.00 31.60 -12.42
N MET A 398 -0.11 31.53 -11.43
CA MET A 398 -0.19 32.36 -10.21
C MET A 398 0.08 33.85 -10.48
N LYS A 399 0.86 34.18 -11.52
CA LYS A 399 1.01 35.58 -11.99
C LYS A 399 -0.28 36.13 -12.57
N MET A 400 -1.05 35.28 -13.26
CA MET A 400 -2.31 35.68 -13.91
C MET A 400 -3.46 35.73 -12.91
N ALA A 401 -3.54 34.74 -12.02
CA ALA A 401 -4.54 34.68 -10.95
C ALA A 401 -3.92 34.08 -9.66
N PRO A 402 -3.56 34.92 -8.69
CA PRO A 402 -3.02 34.48 -7.40
C PRO A 402 -4.00 33.58 -6.61
N ASP A 403 -5.30 33.85 -6.74
CA ASP A 403 -6.38 33.13 -6.05
C ASP A 403 -6.93 31.98 -6.90
N TYR A 404 -6.06 31.26 -7.63
CA TYR A 404 -6.44 30.21 -8.59
C TYR A 404 -7.41 29.18 -7.98
N ASP A 405 -7.21 28.78 -6.73
CA ASP A 405 -8.01 27.74 -6.09
C ASP A 405 -9.49 28.13 -5.92
N PHE A 406 -9.79 29.42 -5.77
CA PHE A 406 -11.14 29.96 -5.57
C PHE A 406 -11.86 30.31 -6.88
N LEU A 407 -11.17 30.18 -8.02
CA LEU A 407 -11.77 30.46 -9.32
C LEU A 407 -12.83 29.42 -9.72
N THR A 408 -13.81 29.88 -10.50
CA THR A 408 -14.76 29.00 -11.18
C THR A 408 -14.06 28.13 -12.22
N VAL A 409 -14.70 27.03 -12.65
CA VAL A 409 -14.10 26.09 -13.62
C VAL A 409 -13.71 26.80 -14.92
N LEU A 410 -14.56 27.67 -15.46
CA LEU A 410 -14.28 28.36 -16.72
C LEU A 410 -13.08 29.31 -16.60
N GLN A 411 -12.98 30.05 -15.49
CA GLN A 411 -11.83 30.92 -15.20
C GLN A 411 -10.54 30.09 -15.03
N LYS A 412 -10.62 28.93 -14.36
CA LYS A 412 -9.48 28.01 -14.24
C LYS A 412 -8.98 27.52 -15.58
N VAL A 413 -9.89 27.22 -16.51
CA VAL A 413 -9.55 26.81 -17.90
C VAL A 413 -8.85 27.94 -18.64
N GLU A 414 -9.38 29.17 -18.60
CA GLU A 414 -8.77 30.33 -19.25
C GLU A 414 -7.35 30.61 -18.74
N VAL A 415 -7.17 30.61 -17.42
CA VAL A 415 -5.86 30.81 -16.78
C VAL A 415 -4.90 29.68 -17.16
N PHE A 416 -5.38 28.44 -17.15
CA PHE A 416 -4.58 27.27 -17.51
C PHE A 416 -4.12 27.31 -18.98
N GLU A 417 -5.03 27.54 -19.93
CA GLU A 417 -4.69 27.63 -21.36
C GLU A 417 -3.74 28.77 -21.66
N THR A 418 -3.98 29.94 -21.06
CA THR A 418 -3.12 31.13 -21.25
C THR A 418 -1.73 30.90 -20.66
N ALA A 419 -1.64 30.34 -19.45
CA ALA A 419 -0.36 30.00 -18.83
C ALA A 419 0.41 28.96 -19.65
N LEU A 420 -0.28 27.97 -20.23
CA LEU A 420 0.34 26.99 -21.11
C LEU A 420 0.89 27.57 -22.41
N GLN A 421 0.20 28.55 -23.00
CA GLN A 421 0.69 29.25 -24.20
C GLN A 421 1.91 30.13 -23.91
N ARG A 422 1.97 30.73 -22.72
CA ARG A 422 3.07 31.59 -22.27
C ARG A 422 4.28 30.82 -21.74
N ALA A 423 4.06 29.64 -21.15
CA ALA A 423 5.13 28.83 -20.58
C ALA A 423 6.12 28.40 -21.68
N THR A 424 7.42 28.52 -21.37
CA THR A 424 8.51 28.25 -22.31
C THR A 424 8.57 26.76 -22.62
N GLY A 425 8.07 26.38 -23.79
CA GLY A 425 8.17 25.02 -24.32
C GLY A 425 6.80 24.40 -24.53
N LYS A 426 6.52 24.00 -25.78
CA LYS A 426 5.31 23.29 -26.21
C LYS A 426 5.06 21.95 -25.46
N GLY A 427 5.83 21.63 -24.43
CA GLY A 427 5.80 20.38 -23.67
C GLY A 427 6.63 19.30 -24.30
N MET A 428 7.80 19.67 -24.82
CA MET A 428 8.71 18.75 -25.52
C MET A 428 9.73 18.13 -24.59
N ASP A 429 9.73 18.47 -23.31
CA ASP A 429 10.74 18.09 -22.33
C ASP A 429 10.92 16.56 -22.30
N LEU A 430 9.82 15.80 -22.26
CA LEU A 430 9.87 14.34 -22.24
C LEU A 430 10.34 13.76 -23.58
N TYR A 431 9.94 14.38 -24.70
CA TYR A 431 10.43 14.01 -26.03
C TYR A 431 11.95 14.17 -26.12
N GLU A 432 12.47 15.32 -25.66
CA GLU A 432 13.89 15.63 -25.63
C GLU A 432 14.66 14.68 -24.69
N VAL A 433 14.08 14.33 -23.53
CA VAL A 433 14.65 13.33 -22.63
C VAL A 433 14.78 11.97 -23.32
N LEU A 434 13.72 11.51 -24.00
CA LEU A 434 13.77 10.25 -24.76
C LEU A 434 14.83 10.30 -25.87
N TRP A 435 14.95 11.43 -26.57
CA TRP A 435 15.96 11.63 -27.60
C TRP A 435 17.38 11.59 -27.03
N MET A 436 17.70 12.42 -26.04
CA MET A 436 19.07 12.52 -25.49
C MET A 436 19.53 11.27 -24.75
N LYS A 437 18.60 10.45 -24.24
CA LYS A 437 18.94 9.17 -23.59
C LYS A 437 19.10 8.01 -24.58
N SER A 438 18.78 8.20 -25.85
CA SER A 438 18.99 7.20 -26.90
C SER A 438 20.39 7.36 -27.50
N ILE A 439 21.05 6.25 -27.82
CA ILE A 439 22.40 6.27 -28.39
C ILE A 439 22.35 6.71 -29.87
N ASP A 440 21.36 6.22 -30.60
CA ASP A 440 21.14 6.53 -32.01
C ASP A 440 19.64 6.68 -32.34
N SER A 441 19.35 6.99 -33.61
CA SER A 441 17.98 7.21 -34.09
C SER A 441 17.13 5.94 -34.17
N GLU A 442 17.74 4.77 -34.32
CA GLU A 442 17.02 3.49 -34.38
C GLU A 442 16.54 3.09 -32.98
N GLU A 443 17.44 3.17 -31.99
CA GLU A 443 17.10 2.95 -30.59
C GLU A 443 16.04 3.95 -30.13
N TRP A 444 16.15 5.22 -30.53
CA TRP A 444 15.15 6.22 -30.21
C TRP A 444 13.76 5.85 -30.75
N LEU A 445 13.67 5.41 -32.01
CA LEU A 445 12.41 5.01 -32.61
C LEU A 445 11.80 3.78 -31.91
N GLU A 446 12.64 2.80 -31.56
CA GLU A 446 12.21 1.60 -30.83
C GLU A 446 11.72 1.97 -29.42
N ARG A 447 12.48 2.79 -28.68
CA ARG A 447 12.13 3.28 -27.34
C ARG A 447 10.85 4.08 -27.34
N ARG A 448 10.67 4.97 -28.33
CA ARG A 448 9.45 5.75 -28.50
C ARG A 448 8.25 4.84 -28.79
N THR A 449 8.43 3.80 -29.60
CA THR A 449 7.38 2.80 -29.87
C THR A 449 7.01 2.02 -28.60
N LYS A 450 8.01 1.57 -27.81
CA LYS A 450 7.81 0.88 -26.53
C LYS A 450 7.14 1.78 -25.48
N TYR A 451 7.55 3.05 -25.42
CA TYR A 451 6.92 4.09 -24.60
C TYR A 451 5.43 4.24 -24.92
N THR A 452 5.09 4.48 -26.20
CA THR A 452 3.70 4.67 -26.63
C THR A 452 2.83 3.45 -26.32
N ARG A 453 3.33 2.25 -26.62
CA ARG A 453 2.60 0.99 -26.40
C ARG A 453 2.40 0.69 -24.91
N SER A 454 3.45 0.81 -24.11
CA SER A 454 3.36 0.57 -22.66
C SER A 454 2.42 1.55 -21.97
N LEU A 455 2.46 2.83 -22.36
CA LEU A 455 1.52 3.85 -21.88
C LEU A 455 0.08 3.55 -22.28
N ALA A 456 -0.17 3.11 -23.53
CA ALA A 456 -1.49 2.73 -24.01
C ALA A 456 -2.08 1.53 -23.25
N VAL A 457 -1.28 0.47 -23.06
CA VAL A 457 -1.71 -0.71 -22.29
C VAL A 457 -2.08 -0.31 -20.86
N MET A 458 -1.22 0.47 -20.18
CA MET A 458 -1.49 0.92 -18.81
C MET A 458 -2.65 1.91 -18.73
N SER A 459 -2.93 2.71 -19.77
CA SER A 459 -4.10 3.59 -19.81
C SER A 459 -5.40 2.78 -19.79
N MET A 460 -5.49 1.72 -20.61
CA MET A 460 -6.68 0.88 -20.67
C MET A 460 -6.85 0.01 -19.42
N VAL A 461 -5.76 -0.55 -18.91
CA VAL A 461 -5.79 -1.40 -17.71
C VAL A 461 -6.04 -0.57 -16.46
N GLY A 462 -5.40 0.61 -16.35
CA GLY A 462 -5.62 1.56 -15.27
C GLY A 462 -7.05 2.08 -15.24
N TYR A 463 -7.66 2.32 -16.41
CA TYR A 463 -9.08 2.68 -16.51
C TYR A 463 -10.00 1.59 -15.96
N ILE A 464 -9.80 0.31 -16.33
CA ILE A 464 -10.64 -0.79 -15.81
C ILE A 464 -10.47 -0.96 -14.30
N LEU A 465 -9.26 -0.75 -13.79
CA LEU A 465 -8.96 -0.83 -12.35
C LEU A 465 -9.49 0.39 -11.58
N GLY A 466 -9.79 1.51 -12.25
CA GLY A 466 -10.08 2.79 -11.62
C GLY A 466 -8.88 3.36 -10.86
N LEU A 467 -7.70 3.34 -11.50
CA LEU A 467 -6.43 3.74 -10.91
C LEU A 467 -6.24 5.27 -10.91
N GLY A 468 -6.35 5.89 -9.74
CA GLY A 468 -6.18 7.35 -9.52
C GLY A 468 -4.77 7.76 -9.08
N ASP A 469 -4.55 9.04 -8.77
CA ASP A 469 -3.29 9.63 -8.29
C ASP A 469 -2.06 9.32 -9.16
N ARG A 470 -2.24 9.42 -10.48
CA ARG A 470 -1.17 9.20 -11.46
C ARG A 470 -0.30 10.44 -11.66
N HIS A 471 0.20 11.03 -10.57
CA HIS A 471 1.11 12.18 -10.61
C HIS A 471 2.51 11.78 -11.17
N PRO A 472 3.37 12.72 -11.63
CA PRO A 472 4.61 12.37 -12.35
C PRO A 472 5.64 11.57 -11.52
N SER A 473 5.51 11.53 -10.19
CA SER A 473 6.34 10.71 -9.33
C SER A 473 5.88 9.25 -9.21
N ASN A 474 4.63 8.95 -9.60
CA ASN A 474 4.04 7.59 -9.63
C ASN A 474 4.14 6.96 -11.03
N LEU A 475 4.73 7.69 -11.97
CA LEU A 475 5.03 7.23 -13.32
C LEU A 475 6.55 7.21 -13.46
N MET A 476 7.09 6.04 -13.77
CA MET A 476 8.50 5.81 -14.00
C MET A 476 8.74 5.46 -15.46
N LEU A 477 9.96 5.73 -15.92
CA LEU A 477 10.45 5.37 -17.25
C LEU A 477 11.67 4.46 -17.09
N ASP A 478 11.66 3.34 -17.81
CA ASP A 478 12.86 2.52 -17.97
C ASP A 478 13.85 3.23 -18.89
N GLN A 479 15.04 3.54 -18.35
CA GLN A 479 16.11 4.25 -19.03
C GLN A 479 16.73 3.45 -20.17
N ILE A 480 16.52 2.14 -20.23
CA ILE A 480 17.03 1.29 -21.31
C ILE A 480 15.91 1.07 -22.33
N SER A 481 14.78 0.46 -21.92
CA SER A 481 13.75 0.07 -22.90
C SER A 481 12.79 1.20 -23.31
N GLY A 482 12.71 2.29 -22.55
CA GLY A 482 11.73 3.36 -22.76
C GLY A 482 10.30 2.99 -22.33
N ARG A 483 10.07 1.81 -21.72
CA ARG A 483 8.73 1.44 -21.23
C ARG A 483 8.33 2.28 -20.01
N VAL A 484 7.05 2.63 -19.94
CA VAL A 484 6.45 3.27 -18.77
C VAL A 484 6.10 2.22 -17.73
N LEU A 485 6.44 2.51 -16.48
CA LEU A 485 6.12 1.71 -15.30
C LEU A 485 5.29 2.56 -14.35
N HIS A 486 4.12 2.07 -13.94
CA HIS A 486 3.33 2.69 -12.88
C HIS A 486 3.73 2.09 -11.54
N ILE A 487 3.85 2.92 -10.52
CA ILE A 487 4.06 2.50 -9.13
C ILE A 487 2.97 3.11 -8.24
N ASP A 488 2.91 2.64 -7.00
CA ASP A 488 1.96 3.07 -5.95
C ASP A 488 0.50 2.85 -6.37
N PHE A 489 -0.11 1.75 -5.93
CA PHE A 489 -1.48 1.39 -6.31
C PHE A 489 -2.48 1.62 -5.17
N GLY A 490 -2.21 2.56 -4.26
CA GLY A 490 -3.09 2.88 -3.14
C GLY A 490 -4.51 3.31 -3.56
N ASP A 491 -4.61 4.17 -4.57
CA ASP A 491 -5.89 4.67 -5.10
C ASP A 491 -6.39 3.84 -6.29
N CYS A 492 -6.98 2.68 -6.01
CA CYS A 492 -7.73 1.89 -7.01
C CYS A 492 -9.24 2.07 -6.82
N PHE A 493 -10.04 1.61 -7.79
CA PHE A 493 -11.50 1.66 -7.74
C PHE A 493 -12.08 3.07 -7.58
N GLU A 494 -11.50 4.04 -8.30
CA GLU A 494 -11.97 5.42 -8.39
C GLU A 494 -11.98 6.21 -7.07
N VAL A 495 -11.25 5.75 -6.06
CA VAL A 495 -11.06 6.45 -4.78
C VAL A 495 -10.70 7.93 -5.00
N ALA A 496 -9.80 8.21 -5.95
CA ALA A 496 -9.38 9.58 -6.27
C ALA A 496 -10.48 10.46 -6.89
N MET A 497 -11.47 9.86 -7.57
CA MET A 497 -12.60 10.61 -8.16
C MET A 497 -13.61 11.09 -7.12
N HIS A 498 -13.68 10.39 -5.97
CA HIS A 498 -14.64 10.63 -4.89
C HIS A 498 -14.05 11.42 -3.70
N ARG A 499 -12.78 11.84 -3.77
CA ARG A 499 -12.15 12.65 -2.71
C ARG A 499 -12.86 13.98 -2.51
N GLU A 500 -13.01 14.40 -1.25
CA GLU A 500 -13.58 15.71 -0.90
C GLU A 500 -12.76 16.87 -1.47
N LYS A 501 -11.43 16.75 -1.42
CA LYS A 501 -10.49 17.77 -1.92
C LYS A 501 -9.90 17.31 -3.25
N PHE A 502 -10.04 18.18 -4.26
CA PHE A 502 -9.50 17.98 -5.61
C PHE A 502 -9.86 16.62 -6.25
N PRO A 503 -11.16 16.30 -6.40
CA PRO A 503 -11.58 15.04 -7.01
C PRO A 503 -11.10 14.95 -8.46
N GLU A 504 -10.46 13.83 -8.82
CA GLU A 504 -10.02 13.59 -10.19
C GLU A 504 -11.23 13.41 -11.13
N LYS A 505 -11.13 13.96 -12.34
CA LYS A 505 -12.18 13.93 -13.38
C LYS A 505 -11.70 13.29 -14.68
N VAL A 506 -10.61 12.53 -14.62
CA VAL A 506 -9.97 11.91 -15.79
C VAL A 506 -9.81 10.40 -15.56
N PRO A 507 -9.97 9.56 -16.60
CA PRO A 507 -9.83 8.11 -16.46
C PRO A 507 -8.37 7.67 -16.30
N PHE A 508 -7.44 8.45 -16.85
CA PHE A 508 -6.00 8.24 -16.76
C PHE A 508 -5.29 9.52 -17.18
N ARG A 509 -4.01 9.63 -16.83
CA ARG A 509 -3.19 10.77 -17.20
C ARG A 509 -2.73 10.67 -18.67
N LEU A 510 -3.21 11.59 -19.50
CA LEU A 510 -2.76 11.76 -20.89
C LEU A 510 -2.49 13.25 -21.21
N THR A 511 -1.51 13.83 -20.52
CA THR A 511 -1.18 15.26 -20.69
C THR A 511 -0.41 15.53 -21.98
N ARG A 512 -0.38 16.81 -22.41
CA ARG A 512 0.38 17.27 -23.60
C ARG A 512 1.83 16.75 -23.64
N MET A 513 2.53 16.70 -22.51
CA MET A 513 3.92 16.25 -22.47
C MET A 513 4.06 14.76 -22.77
N LEU A 514 3.10 13.95 -22.30
CA LEU A 514 3.07 12.52 -22.60
C LEU A 514 2.73 12.27 -24.06
N VAL A 515 1.80 13.05 -24.61
CA VAL A 515 1.35 12.95 -26.02
C VAL A 515 2.46 13.39 -26.97
N ASN A 516 3.14 14.50 -26.69
CA ASN A 516 4.24 15.01 -27.52
C ASN A 516 5.43 14.05 -27.62
N ALA A 517 5.62 13.20 -26.61
CA ALA A 517 6.63 12.16 -26.61
C ALA A 517 6.25 10.95 -27.50
N MET A 518 4.97 10.76 -27.85
CA MET A 518 4.49 9.72 -28.79
C MET A 518 4.85 10.07 -30.23
N GLU A 519 4.50 9.22 -31.21
CA GLU A 519 4.77 9.44 -32.64
C GLU A 519 4.15 10.74 -33.20
N VAL A 520 4.53 11.13 -34.43
CA VAL A 520 4.03 12.37 -35.07
C VAL A 520 2.52 12.41 -35.26
N SER A 521 1.86 11.25 -35.29
CA SER A 521 0.39 11.12 -35.31
C SER A 521 -0.26 11.33 -33.93
N GLY A 522 0.54 11.62 -32.89
CA GLY A 522 0.08 11.79 -31.52
C GLY A 522 -0.67 10.57 -31.03
N ILE A 523 -1.91 10.78 -30.58
CA ILE A 523 -2.77 9.71 -30.06
C ILE A 523 -3.37 8.83 -31.16
N GLU A 524 -3.49 9.32 -32.39
CA GLU A 524 -4.20 8.66 -33.49
C GLU A 524 -3.41 7.51 -34.13
N GLY A 525 -2.16 7.30 -33.71
CA GLY A 525 -1.28 6.26 -34.25
C GLY A 525 -1.22 4.97 -33.41
N SER A 526 0.00 4.65 -32.96
CA SER A 526 0.29 3.44 -32.19
C SER A 526 -0.52 3.42 -30.88
N TYR A 527 -0.74 4.58 -30.27
CA TYR A 527 -1.49 4.71 -29.02
C TYR A 527 -2.95 4.22 -29.16
N ARG A 528 -3.76 4.85 -30.04
CA ARG A 528 -5.16 4.44 -30.28
C ARG A 528 -5.26 2.98 -30.67
N SER A 529 -4.47 2.52 -31.64
CA SER A 529 -4.54 1.13 -32.11
C SER A 529 -4.15 0.13 -31.02
N THR A 530 -3.22 0.47 -30.13
CA THR A 530 -2.87 -0.36 -28.96
C THR A 530 -3.98 -0.35 -27.91
N CYS A 531 -4.63 0.79 -27.67
CA CYS A 531 -5.79 0.90 -26.78
C CYS A 531 -6.95 0.01 -27.26
N GLU A 532 -7.29 0.06 -28.55
CA GLU A 532 -8.37 -0.74 -29.14
C GLU A 532 -8.12 -2.24 -29.00
N ARG A 533 -6.90 -2.69 -29.31
CA ARG A 533 -6.53 -4.11 -29.19
C ARG A 533 -6.52 -4.57 -27.73
N THR A 534 -5.94 -3.76 -26.84
CA THR A 534 -5.89 -4.06 -25.41
C THR A 534 -7.31 -4.15 -24.85
N MET A 535 -8.15 -3.15 -25.11
CA MET A 535 -9.54 -3.14 -24.65
C MET A 535 -10.36 -4.27 -25.25
N GLY A 536 -10.12 -4.64 -26.51
CA GLY A 536 -10.73 -5.81 -27.13
C GLY A 536 -10.42 -7.09 -26.35
N VAL A 537 -9.14 -7.35 -26.06
CA VAL A 537 -8.72 -8.53 -25.26
C VAL A 537 -9.33 -8.51 -23.86
N LEU A 538 -9.35 -7.35 -23.20
CA LEU A 538 -9.90 -7.23 -21.85
C LEU A 538 -11.42 -7.48 -21.82
N ARG A 539 -12.17 -6.97 -22.82
CA ARG A 539 -13.61 -7.21 -22.95
C ARG A 539 -13.94 -8.67 -23.28
N ASP A 540 -13.17 -9.29 -24.18
CA ASP A 540 -13.35 -10.69 -24.56
C ASP A 540 -13.14 -11.64 -23.38
N ASN A 541 -12.32 -11.23 -22.40
CA ASN A 541 -11.97 -12.02 -21.21
C ASN A 541 -12.53 -11.43 -19.91
N ARG A 542 -13.64 -10.67 -19.98
CA ARG A 542 -14.20 -9.96 -18.82
C ARG A 542 -14.43 -10.85 -17.60
N ASP A 543 -14.89 -12.08 -17.80
CA ASP A 543 -15.28 -12.96 -16.69
C ASP A 543 -14.05 -13.38 -15.87
N SER A 544 -12.89 -13.57 -16.51
CA SER A 544 -11.63 -13.86 -15.83
C SER A 544 -11.10 -12.66 -15.05
N LEU A 545 -11.25 -11.44 -15.61
CA LEU A 545 -10.85 -10.20 -14.93
C LEU A 545 -11.76 -9.93 -13.73
N VAL A 546 -13.08 -10.03 -13.91
CA VAL A 546 -14.06 -9.87 -12.84
C VAL A 546 -13.83 -10.89 -11.74
N ALA A 547 -13.59 -12.17 -12.06
CA ALA A 547 -13.28 -13.18 -11.05
C ALA A 547 -12.02 -12.83 -10.23
N MET A 548 -11.01 -12.23 -10.86
CA MET A 548 -9.82 -11.76 -10.16
C MET A 548 -10.10 -10.53 -9.29
N LEU A 549 -10.90 -9.57 -9.79
CA LEU A 549 -11.28 -8.35 -9.07
C LEU A 549 -12.26 -8.62 -7.91
N GLU A 550 -13.20 -9.56 -8.05
CA GLU A 550 -14.11 -9.99 -6.98
C GLU A 550 -13.33 -10.48 -5.75
N ALA A 551 -12.17 -11.09 -5.96
CA ALA A 551 -11.30 -11.52 -4.86
C ALA A 551 -10.77 -10.34 -4.01
N PHE A 552 -10.65 -9.13 -4.57
CA PHE A 552 -10.28 -7.92 -3.82
C PHE A 552 -11.42 -7.46 -2.92
N VAL A 553 -12.65 -7.44 -3.45
CA VAL A 553 -13.84 -6.95 -2.73
C VAL A 553 -14.16 -7.82 -1.52
N HIS A 554 -13.94 -9.13 -1.64
CA HIS A 554 -14.24 -10.08 -0.58
C HIS A 554 -13.12 -10.30 0.45
N ASP A 555 -11.97 -9.64 0.32
CA ASP A 555 -10.98 -9.65 1.40
C ASP A 555 -11.34 -8.54 2.43
N PRO A 556 -11.87 -8.89 3.62
CA PRO A 556 -12.27 -7.93 4.65
C PRO A 556 -11.17 -6.95 5.07
N LEU A 557 -9.90 -7.30 4.84
CA LEU A 557 -8.77 -6.44 5.20
C LEU A 557 -8.36 -5.46 4.09
N ILE A 558 -8.95 -5.57 2.90
CA ILE A 558 -8.82 -4.61 1.79
C ILE A 558 -10.13 -3.83 1.64
N SER A 559 -11.27 -4.49 1.86
CA SER A 559 -12.60 -3.91 1.67
C SER A 559 -12.91 -2.71 2.56
N TRP A 560 -12.23 -2.53 3.71
CA TRP A 560 -12.45 -1.37 4.58
C TRP A 560 -12.15 -0.04 3.88
N ARG A 561 -11.14 0.01 2.99
CA ARG A 561 -10.84 1.21 2.18
C ARG A 561 -11.98 1.57 1.23
N LEU A 562 -12.74 0.56 0.78
CA LEU A 562 -13.95 0.74 -0.03
C LEU A 562 -15.17 1.05 0.84
N LEU A 563 -15.23 0.55 2.08
CA LEU A 563 -16.37 0.74 2.99
C LEU A 563 -16.35 2.08 3.73
N GLU A 564 -15.19 2.71 3.94
CA GLU A 564 -15.13 4.11 4.40
C GLU A 564 -15.90 5.05 3.44
N GLN A 565 -16.03 4.68 2.16
CA GLN A 565 -16.82 5.41 1.15
C GLN A 565 -18.34 5.24 1.33
N GLY A 566 -18.82 4.12 1.89
CA GLY A 566 -20.24 3.87 2.11
C GLY A 566 -20.85 4.71 3.24
N LYS A 567 -20.03 5.11 4.22
CA LYS A 567 -20.50 5.95 5.34
C LYS A 567 -20.74 7.41 4.96
N THR A 568 -20.11 7.89 3.88
CA THR A 568 -20.37 9.24 3.36
C THR A 568 -21.65 9.31 2.51
N ASP A 569 -22.03 8.22 1.83
CA ASP A 569 -23.22 8.20 0.97
C ASP A 569 -24.55 7.98 1.74
N GLU A 570 -24.54 7.28 2.87
CA GLU A 570 -25.77 7.10 3.69
C GLU A 570 -26.22 8.39 4.40
N ASN A 571 -25.32 9.34 4.63
CA ASN A 571 -25.67 10.65 5.22
C ASN A 571 -26.18 11.68 4.19
N ALA A 572 -26.19 11.35 2.89
CA ALA A 572 -26.59 12.27 1.83
C ALA A 572 -28.02 12.06 1.29
N THR A 573 -28.81 11.12 1.84
CA THR A 573 -30.21 10.91 1.40
C THR A 573 -31.19 10.83 2.57
N SER A 574 -31.62 12.00 3.04
CA SER A 574 -32.93 12.18 3.66
C SER A 574 -33.44 13.59 3.34
N PRO A 575 -34.18 13.80 2.24
CA PRO A 575 -35.00 14.98 2.12
C PRO A 575 -36.18 14.81 3.08
N VAL A 576 -36.24 15.68 4.09
CA VAL A 576 -37.41 15.89 4.92
C VAL A 576 -38.57 16.28 3.99
N VAL A 577 -39.44 15.32 3.68
CA VAL A 577 -40.72 15.59 3.03
C VAL A 577 -41.62 16.23 4.08
N GLY A 578 -41.64 17.56 4.10
CA GLY A 578 -42.62 18.35 4.84
C GLY A 578 -44.02 18.06 4.30
N ILE A 579 -44.82 17.39 5.12
CA ILE A 579 -46.25 17.19 4.89
C ILE A 579 -46.93 18.56 5.09
N ALA A 580 -47.27 19.22 4.00
CA ALA A 580 -48.22 20.34 4.02
C ALA A 580 -49.64 19.75 4.06
N GLN A 581 -50.33 19.92 5.19
CA GLN A 581 -51.78 19.74 5.27
C GLN A 581 -52.49 20.94 4.60
N PRO A 582 -53.61 20.73 3.88
CA PRO A 582 -54.44 21.81 3.39
C PRO A 582 -55.39 22.28 4.49
N SER A 583 -55.43 23.58 4.75
CA SER A 583 -56.46 24.21 5.58
C SER A 583 -57.72 24.45 4.74
N GLU A 584 -58.81 23.78 5.11
CA GLU A 584 -60.17 24.23 4.82
C GLU A 584 -60.55 25.38 5.77
N ALA A 585 -61.33 26.32 5.22
CA ALA A 585 -62.00 27.49 5.82
C ALA A 585 -61.15 28.72 6.14
#